data_AF-A0A917A4H7-F1
#
_entry.id   AF-A0A917A4H7-F1
#
_cell.length_a   1.000
_cell.length_b   1.000
_cell.length_c   1.000
_cell.angle_alpha   90.00
_cell.angle_beta   90.00
_cell.angle_gamma   90.00
#
_symmetry.space_group_name_H-M   'P 1'
#
loop_
_entity.id
_entity.type
_entity.pdbx_description
1 polymer ?
#
loop_
_entity_poly.entity_id
_entity_poly.type
_entity_poly.pdbx_seq_one_letter_code
_entity_poly.pdbx_strand_id
1 'polypeptide(L)'
;MKGFGKGLAVVLLGASLLAACGTKTRVSKQQTGSDKQEQASSSSSVDEAKKKEEQAKLEKEAYASVFSDYELMLQVAKTDGAVYEKVGKILPNLKHPINSWVVESLLATPSNQRYALYDVDGNGTKELLTASISDNQSIFVTGIYYQKQGQPTLLAQGFVAGNGGARSSFNLYKDGTVLSIGWSSGTGDGIGLLYQLSKDGGEAQKIEEQDFRVVGSDASAVFGKSSDLKIDVDSLEWQMFDQLETPSEAEKSSSAQGILPEELSNLAGTWTGQVSRASETASIKMTISPDGQVTSDVNGYSSSSRFEGVEEVGPNTYRYVTSPGSYSSALTPSLGVGGVGVKYDYGFKLEGNQLTILIWEARSDVAFDYTKPMSSSVVLTK
;
A
#
# COMPACT_ATOMS: atom_id res chain seq x y z
N MET A 1 52.80 -41.38 -31.00
CA MET A 1 51.69 -40.84 -31.81
C MET A 1 51.40 -39.42 -31.32
N LYS A 2 51.76 -38.41 -32.13
CA LYS A 2 50.91 -37.31 -32.64
C LYS A 2 50.09 -36.59 -31.54
N GLY A 3 50.20 -35.28 -31.32
CA GLY A 3 50.94 -34.22 -32.01
C GLY A 3 50.55 -32.86 -31.40
N PHE A 4 51.55 -32.02 -31.20
CA PHE A 4 51.52 -30.62 -30.75
C PHE A 4 51.15 -29.67 -31.92
N GLY A 5 50.55 -28.51 -31.62
CA GLY A 5 50.46 -27.34 -32.52
C GLY A 5 49.73 -26.18 -31.85
N LYS A 6 50.44 -25.17 -31.28
CA LYS A 6 50.72 -23.82 -31.86
C LYS A 6 49.42 -23.04 -32.18
N GLY A 7 49.13 -21.85 -31.67
CA GLY A 7 49.97 -20.72 -31.30
C GLY A 7 49.68 -19.54 -32.25
N LEU A 8 49.20 -18.42 -31.68
CA LEU A 8 49.40 -17.02 -32.10
C LEU A 8 49.02 -16.57 -33.54
N ALA A 9 48.13 -15.58 -33.68
CA ALA A 9 48.42 -14.30 -34.34
C ALA A 9 47.17 -13.40 -34.52
N VAL A 10 47.44 -12.12 -34.29
CA VAL A 10 46.67 -10.89 -34.44
C VAL A 10 46.15 -10.66 -35.87
N VAL A 11 44.95 -10.08 -36.01
CA VAL A 11 44.66 -9.11 -37.08
C VAL A 11 43.84 -7.95 -36.48
N LEU A 12 44.56 -6.87 -36.15
CA LEU A 12 44.05 -5.50 -36.15
C LEU A 12 43.95 -5.04 -37.61
N LEU A 13 42.85 -4.40 -37.98
CA LEU A 13 42.75 -3.59 -39.19
C LEU A 13 42.10 -2.27 -38.81
N GLY A 14 42.96 -1.25 -38.72
CA GLY A 14 42.55 0.14 -38.74
C GLY A 14 42.50 0.67 -40.17
N ALA A 15 41.80 1.78 -40.36
CA ALA A 15 42.04 2.69 -41.46
C ALA A 15 41.81 4.12 -40.96
N SER A 16 42.92 4.81 -40.70
CA SER A 16 42.99 6.27 -40.56
C SER A 16 43.13 6.88 -41.96
N LEU A 17 42.43 7.99 -42.23
CA LEU A 17 42.78 8.92 -43.31
C LEU A 17 42.85 10.35 -42.75
N LEU A 18 44.11 10.73 -42.50
CA LEU A 18 44.81 11.98 -42.78
C LEU A 18 44.09 13.34 -42.84
N ALA A 19 44.72 14.27 -42.14
CA ALA A 19 44.53 15.71 -42.11
C ALA A 19 44.81 16.43 -43.44
N ALA A 20 44.23 17.62 -43.59
CA ALA A 20 44.78 18.69 -44.41
C ALA A 20 44.64 20.04 -43.71
N CYS A 21 45.77 20.62 -43.32
CA CYS A 21 45.94 22.01 -42.93
C CYS A 21 45.76 22.92 -44.17
N GLY A 22 45.04 24.03 -44.01
CA GLY A 22 45.07 25.17 -44.92
C GLY A 22 45.60 26.41 -44.18
N THR A 23 46.83 26.81 -44.50
CA THR A 23 47.51 28.02 -44.04
C THR A 23 47.04 29.26 -44.81
N LYS A 24 47.09 30.44 -44.14
CA LYS A 24 47.36 31.82 -44.63
C LYS A 24 46.72 32.81 -43.64
N THR A 25 47.29 33.93 -43.20
CA THR A 25 48.55 34.64 -43.39
C THR A 25 48.65 35.63 -42.22
N ARG A 26 49.85 35.87 -41.70
CA ARG A 26 50.14 36.93 -40.72
C ARG A 26 50.22 38.27 -41.44
N VAL A 27 49.34 39.22 -41.13
CA VAL A 27 49.54 40.66 -41.43
C VAL A 27 49.32 41.43 -40.14
N SER A 28 50.37 42.15 -39.73
CA SER A 28 50.37 43.09 -38.61
C SER A 28 49.61 44.36 -38.98
N LYS A 29 48.73 44.85 -38.09
CA LYS A 29 48.54 46.29 -37.88
C LYS A 29 47.91 46.60 -36.52
N GLN A 30 48.51 47.58 -35.87
CA GLN A 30 48.14 48.18 -34.59
C GLN A 30 46.77 48.88 -34.60
N GLN A 31 46.18 48.87 -33.40
CA GLN A 31 45.42 49.93 -32.72
C GLN A 31 44.03 50.37 -33.21
N THR A 32 43.21 50.55 -32.16
CA THR A 32 42.10 51.49 -31.93
C THR A 32 40.74 51.22 -32.56
N GLY A 33 39.72 51.19 -31.68
CA GLY A 33 38.34 51.54 -32.03
C GLY A 33 37.31 50.47 -31.71
N SER A 34 36.52 50.73 -30.66
CA SER A 34 35.10 50.35 -30.47
C SER A 34 34.50 49.42 -31.52
N ASP A 35 33.97 48.26 -31.08
CA ASP A 35 32.63 47.85 -31.50
C ASP A 35 32.00 46.81 -30.58
N LYS A 36 30.68 46.94 -30.47
CA LYS A 36 29.74 46.05 -29.80
C LYS A 36 29.88 44.61 -30.29
N GLN A 37 29.77 43.67 -29.37
CA GLN A 37 29.48 42.27 -29.69
C GLN A 37 28.32 41.79 -28.83
N GLU A 38 27.14 41.68 -29.44
CA GLU A 38 26.20 40.62 -29.09
C GLU A 38 26.82 39.30 -29.57
N GLN A 39 26.89 38.28 -28.72
CA GLN A 39 26.34 36.98 -29.10
C GLN A 39 26.06 36.09 -27.88
N ALA A 40 24.82 35.63 -27.88
CA ALA A 40 24.18 34.71 -26.95
C ALA A 40 24.91 33.38 -26.77
N SER A 41 24.90 32.86 -25.55
CA SER A 41 25.02 31.43 -25.24
C SER A 41 24.79 31.20 -23.73
N SER A 42 23.56 31.41 -23.27
CA SER A 42 23.13 30.96 -21.94
C SER A 42 21.60 30.91 -21.71
N SER A 43 20.77 31.36 -22.66
CA SER A 43 19.31 31.45 -22.44
C SER A 43 18.55 30.14 -22.67
N SER A 44 19.04 29.20 -23.48
CA SER A 44 18.28 27.99 -23.84
C SER A 44 18.08 27.03 -22.66
N SER A 45 19.07 26.91 -21.77
CA SER A 45 18.99 26.03 -20.60
C SER A 45 18.02 26.53 -19.53
N VAL A 46 17.87 27.85 -19.39
CA VAL A 46 16.94 28.47 -18.44
C VAL A 46 15.49 28.29 -18.91
N ASP A 47 15.23 28.43 -20.21
CA ASP A 47 13.90 28.26 -20.78
C ASP A 47 13.47 26.79 -20.81
N GLU A 48 14.38 25.85 -21.06
CA GLU A 48 14.12 24.40 -20.94
C GLU A 48 13.87 23.97 -19.49
N ALA A 49 14.64 24.50 -18.52
CA ALA A 49 14.44 24.21 -17.11
C ALA A 49 13.06 24.68 -16.62
N LYS A 50 12.65 25.90 -17.00
CA LYS A 50 11.32 26.45 -16.68
C LYS A 50 10.19 25.62 -17.28
N LYS A 51 10.31 25.17 -18.53
CA LYS A 51 9.30 24.30 -19.16
C LYS A 51 9.18 22.96 -18.44
N LYS A 52 10.30 22.36 -18.03
CA LYS A 52 10.31 21.09 -17.29
C LYS A 52 9.66 21.24 -15.91
N GLU A 53 9.92 22.36 -15.24
CA GLU A 53 9.29 22.70 -13.95
C GLU A 53 7.77 22.92 -14.09
N GLU A 54 7.34 23.65 -15.11
CA GLU A 54 5.92 23.89 -15.40
C GLU A 54 5.18 22.59 -15.77
N GLN A 55 5.80 21.72 -16.57
CA GLN A 55 5.25 20.40 -16.87
C GLN A 55 5.15 19.52 -15.62
N ALA A 56 6.18 19.47 -14.77
CA ALA A 56 6.13 18.73 -13.52
C ALA A 56 5.01 19.25 -12.58
N LYS A 57 4.76 20.57 -12.58
CA LYS A 57 3.64 21.17 -11.84
C LYS A 57 2.28 20.70 -12.38
N LEU A 58 2.08 20.73 -13.69
CA LEU A 58 0.85 20.25 -14.34
C LEU A 58 0.61 18.75 -14.08
N GLU A 59 1.66 17.94 -14.15
CA GLU A 59 1.59 16.50 -13.82
C GLU A 59 1.17 16.29 -12.35
N LYS A 60 1.71 17.07 -11.41
CA LYS A 60 1.31 17.01 -9.99
C LYS A 60 -0.13 17.49 -9.78
N GLU A 61 -0.53 18.58 -10.44
CA GLU A 61 -1.89 19.13 -10.38
C GLU A 61 -2.94 18.12 -10.89
N ALA A 62 -2.61 17.31 -11.89
CA ALA A 62 -3.48 16.26 -12.39
C ALA A 62 -3.84 15.22 -11.32
N TYR A 63 -3.03 15.07 -10.27
CA TYR A 63 -3.26 14.16 -9.14
C TYR A 63 -3.62 14.87 -7.83
N ALA A 64 -4.06 16.13 -7.88
CA ALA A 64 -4.34 16.93 -6.68
C ALA A 64 -5.33 16.26 -5.70
N SER A 65 -6.31 15.49 -6.19
CA SER A 65 -7.23 14.73 -5.35
C SER A 65 -6.52 13.62 -4.55
N VAL A 66 -5.52 12.96 -5.12
CA VAL A 66 -4.71 11.93 -4.43
C VAL A 66 -3.80 12.58 -3.39
N PHE A 67 -3.17 13.70 -3.74
CA PHE A 67 -2.36 14.48 -2.78
C PHE A 67 -3.20 14.95 -1.59
N SER A 68 -4.44 15.39 -1.83
CA SER A 68 -5.38 15.79 -0.78
C SER A 68 -5.75 14.63 0.16
N ASP A 69 -5.88 13.41 -0.36
CA ASP A 69 -6.13 12.21 0.47
C ASP A 69 -4.93 11.89 1.35
N TYR A 70 -3.71 11.92 0.79
CA TYR A 70 -2.48 11.71 1.56
C TYR A 70 -2.23 12.82 2.58
N GLU A 71 -2.57 14.05 2.25
CA GLU A 71 -2.51 15.18 3.18
C GLU A 71 -3.45 14.94 4.37
N LEU A 72 -4.70 14.55 4.14
CA LEU A 72 -5.64 14.19 5.21
C LEU A 72 -5.07 13.08 6.10
N MET A 73 -4.56 12.00 5.49
CA MET A 73 -3.98 10.88 6.22
C MET A 73 -2.79 11.32 7.10
N LEU A 74 -1.89 12.13 6.56
CA LEU A 74 -0.71 12.64 7.26
C LEU A 74 -1.06 13.67 8.35
N GLN A 75 -2.09 14.49 8.14
CA GLN A 75 -2.59 15.42 9.16
C GLN A 75 -3.21 14.65 10.33
N VAL A 76 -4.08 13.67 10.04
CA VAL A 76 -4.70 12.84 11.08
C VAL A 76 -3.64 12.00 11.81
N ALA A 77 -2.56 11.57 11.13
CA ALA A 77 -1.45 10.86 11.77
C ALA A 77 -0.85 11.64 12.96
N LYS A 78 -0.77 12.97 12.85
CA LYS A 78 -0.23 13.88 13.89
C LYS A 78 -1.15 14.07 15.10
N THR A 79 -2.43 13.70 15.01
CA THR A 79 -3.39 13.86 16.11
C THR A 79 -3.20 12.79 17.18
N ASP A 80 -3.66 13.02 18.40
CA ASP A 80 -3.77 11.95 19.39
C ASP A 80 -5.00 11.06 19.12
N GLY A 81 -4.95 9.83 19.61
CA GLY A 81 -6.05 8.87 19.47
C GLY A 81 -5.59 7.52 18.96
N ALA A 82 -6.42 6.50 19.20
CA ALA A 82 -6.13 5.15 18.76
C ALA A 82 -6.17 5.06 17.22
N VAL A 83 -5.37 4.16 16.64
CA VAL A 83 -5.26 3.98 15.18
C VAL A 83 -6.62 3.75 14.53
N TYR A 84 -7.52 2.98 15.16
CA TYR A 84 -8.86 2.72 14.61
C TYR A 84 -9.73 3.98 14.52
N GLU A 85 -9.62 4.91 15.49
CA GLU A 85 -10.36 6.17 15.47
C GLU A 85 -9.85 7.08 14.36
N LYS A 86 -8.52 7.09 14.16
CA LYS A 86 -7.87 7.81 13.07
C LYS A 86 -8.30 7.26 11.72
N VAL A 87 -8.28 5.94 11.54
CA VAL A 87 -8.77 5.27 10.31
C VAL A 87 -10.25 5.60 10.07
N GLY A 88 -11.10 5.55 11.11
CA GLY A 88 -12.51 5.89 11.02
C GLY A 88 -12.78 7.35 10.66
N LYS A 89 -11.89 8.27 11.02
CA LYS A 89 -11.93 9.68 10.56
C LYS A 89 -11.46 9.84 9.11
N ILE A 90 -10.51 9.03 8.67
CA ILE A 90 -9.90 9.14 7.34
C ILE A 90 -10.83 8.58 6.26
N LEU A 91 -11.20 7.29 6.36
CA LEU A 91 -11.82 6.55 5.25
C LEU A 91 -13.09 7.21 4.67
N PRO A 92 -14.04 7.73 5.49
CA PRO A 92 -15.25 8.36 4.96
C PRO A 92 -14.98 9.66 4.19
N ASN A 93 -13.80 10.25 4.37
CA ASN A 93 -13.42 11.54 3.80
C ASN A 93 -12.41 11.42 2.65
N LEU A 94 -12.00 10.19 2.30
CA LEU A 94 -11.13 9.95 1.15
C LEU A 94 -11.88 10.10 -0.16
N LYS A 95 -11.22 10.71 -1.15
CA LYS A 95 -11.71 10.85 -2.52
C LYS A 95 -11.50 9.58 -3.33
N HIS A 96 -10.51 8.76 -2.96
CA HIS A 96 -10.24 7.47 -3.60
C HIS A 96 -10.44 6.30 -2.62
N PRO A 97 -10.86 5.13 -3.13
CA PRO A 97 -11.14 3.96 -2.30
C PRO A 97 -9.83 3.26 -1.86
N ILE A 98 -9.06 3.90 -0.98
CA ILE A 98 -7.81 3.35 -0.44
C ILE A 98 -8.15 2.28 0.61
N ASN A 99 -7.56 1.09 0.46
CA ASN A 99 -7.70 0.01 1.44
C ASN A 99 -7.21 0.45 2.83
N SER A 100 -7.93 0.05 3.89
CA SER A 100 -7.59 0.42 5.26
C SER A 100 -6.22 -0.03 5.73
N TRP A 101 -5.72 -1.17 5.27
CA TRP A 101 -4.38 -1.63 5.64
C TRP A 101 -3.30 -0.70 5.10
N VAL A 102 -3.55 -0.02 3.98
CA VAL A 102 -2.67 1.05 3.47
C VAL A 102 -2.72 2.25 4.41
N VAL A 103 -3.93 2.66 4.85
CA VAL A 103 -4.12 3.77 5.80
C VAL A 103 -3.45 3.46 7.14
N GLU A 104 -3.64 2.27 7.70
CA GLU A 104 -3.04 1.84 8.95
C GLU A 104 -1.51 1.80 8.88
N SER A 105 -0.96 1.24 7.80
CA SER A 105 0.49 1.21 7.57
C SER A 105 1.08 2.62 7.48
N LEU A 106 0.35 3.53 6.82
CA LEU A 106 0.72 4.94 6.75
C LEU A 106 0.69 5.60 8.12
N LEU A 107 -0.36 5.39 8.92
CA LEU A 107 -0.47 5.95 10.26
C LEU A 107 0.64 5.44 11.20
N ALA A 108 1.10 4.20 11.01
CA ALA A 108 2.22 3.64 11.75
C ALA A 108 3.58 4.22 11.33
N THR A 109 3.71 4.63 10.06
CA THR A 109 4.98 5.13 9.49
C THR A 109 4.77 6.38 8.61
N PRO A 110 4.23 7.48 9.16
CA PRO A 110 3.83 8.64 8.37
C PRO A 110 5.05 9.34 7.73
N SER A 111 6.21 9.28 8.36
CA SER A 111 7.48 9.82 7.83
C SER A 111 8.02 9.06 6.62
N ASN A 112 7.55 7.83 6.38
CA ASN A 112 8.08 6.94 5.34
C ASN A 112 7.35 7.11 4.01
N GLN A 113 6.26 7.88 3.98
CA GLN A 113 5.43 8.01 2.79
C GLN A 113 6.13 8.82 1.70
N ARG A 114 6.13 8.27 0.49
CA ARG A 114 6.73 8.85 -0.72
C ARG A 114 5.81 8.69 -1.91
N TYR A 115 6.04 9.52 -2.92
CA TYR A 115 5.42 9.37 -4.23
C TYR A 115 6.45 9.51 -5.35
N ALA A 116 6.15 8.96 -6.51
CA ALA A 116 6.89 9.17 -7.75
C ALA A 116 5.91 9.31 -8.91
N LEU A 117 6.26 10.15 -9.90
CA LEU A 117 5.53 10.23 -11.16
C LEU A 117 6.35 9.52 -12.23
N TYR A 118 5.76 8.52 -12.88
CA TYR A 118 6.44 7.70 -13.88
C TYR A 118 5.48 7.29 -15.00
N ASP A 119 5.92 7.38 -16.25
CA ASP A 119 5.16 6.97 -17.44
C ASP A 119 5.29 5.45 -17.61
N VAL A 120 4.34 4.69 -17.05
CA VAL A 120 4.38 3.22 -16.97
C VAL A 120 4.09 2.59 -18.33
N ASP A 121 3.21 3.20 -19.13
CA ASP A 121 2.75 2.63 -20.41
C ASP A 121 3.39 3.28 -21.65
N GLY A 122 4.24 4.29 -21.45
CA GLY A 122 4.99 4.98 -22.49
C GLY A 122 4.12 5.89 -23.37
N ASN A 123 2.97 6.34 -22.86
CA ASN A 123 2.04 7.19 -23.60
C ASN A 123 2.36 8.70 -23.47
N GLY A 124 3.35 9.07 -22.63
CA GLY A 124 3.75 10.44 -22.34
C GLY A 124 3.01 11.08 -21.15
N THR A 125 2.02 10.40 -20.57
CA THR A 125 1.33 10.76 -19.33
C THR A 125 1.91 9.92 -18.21
N LYS A 126 2.26 10.55 -17.09
CA LYS A 126 2.80 9.83 -15.93
C LYS A 126 1.69 9.32 -15.03
N GLU A 127 1.84 8.08 -14.57
CA GLU A 127 1.13 7.52 -13.43
C GLU A 127 1.74 8.01 -12.11
N LEU A 128 0.89 8.14 -11.09
CA LEU A 128 1.33 8.42 -9.72
C LEU A 128 1.51 7.10 -8.97
N LEU A 129 2.74 6.85 -8.52
CA LEU A 129 3.09 5.76 -7.62
C LEU A 129 3.22 6.29 -6.20
N THR A 130 2.74 5.53 -5.22
CA THR A 130 2.93 5.81 -3.80
C THR A 130 3.65 4.67 -3.12
N ALA A 131 4.47 4.97 -2.12
CA ALA A 131 5.27 3.98 -1.42
C ALA A 131 5.52 4.35 0.04
N SER A 132 5.82 3.34 0.85
CA SER A 132 6.49 3.49 2.14
C SER A 132 7.96 3.10 1.95
N ILE A 133 8.87 4.04 2.20
CA ILE A 133 10.32 3.81 2.16
C ILE A 133 10.87 3.90 3.58
N SER A 134 11.37 2.78 4.10
CA SER A 134 11.96 2.70 5.44
C SER A 134 13.38 3.28 5.48
N ASP A 135 13.92 3.47 6.69
CA ASP A 135 15.24 4.07 6.91
C ASP A 135 16.39 3.29 6.22
N ASN A 136 16.23 1.97 6.03
CA ASN A 136 17.16 1.12 5.28
C ASN A 136 16.97 1.20 3.76
N GLN A 137 16.18 2.15 3.26
CA GLN A 137 15.83 2.38 1.86
C GLN A 137 15.03 1.25 1.19
N SER A 138 14.50 0.29 1.96
CA SER A 138 13.58 -0.71 1.40
C SER A 138 12.29 -0.03 0.93
N ILE A 139 11.95 -0.24 -0.33
CA ILE A 139 10.77 0.35 -0.97
C ILE A 139 9.62 -0.65 -0.95
N PHE A 140 8.49 -0.24 -0.38
CA PHE A 140 7.24 -0.96 -0.49
C PHE A 140 6.22 -0.08 -1.20
N VAL A 141 5.94 -0.38 -2.47
CA VAL A 141 4.97 0.38 -3.27
C VAL A 141 3.55 0.06 -2.78
N THR A 142 2.82 1.09 -2.39
CA THR A 142 1.51 0.99 -1.73
C THR A 142 0.35 1.33 -2.66
N GLY A 143 0.58 2.04 -3.77
CA GLY A 143 -0.47 2.36 -4.74
C GLY A 143 0.05 2.78 -6.10
N ILE A 144 -0.75 2.50 -7.13
CA ILE A 144 -0.61 3.05 -8.49
C ILE A 144 -1.93 3.71 -8.88
N TYR A 145 -1.84 4.97 -9.29
CA TYR A 145 -2.95 5.78 -9.78
C TYR A 145 -2.66 6.18 -11.23
N TYR A 146 -3.64 6.02 -12.10
CA TYR A 146 -3.58 6.45 -13.49
C TYR A 146 -4.70 7.45 -13.78
N GLN A 147 -4.61 8.16 -14.91
CA GLN A 147 -5.66 9.06 -15.36
C GLN A 147 -6.71 8.28 -16.16
N LYS A 148 -7.90 8.10 -15.59
CA LYS A 148 -9.08 7.59 -16.32
C LYS A 148 -9.93 8.79 -16.73
N GLN A 149 -9.91 9.13 -18.02
CA GLN A 149 -10.65 10.27 -18.57
C GLN A 149 -10.36 11.60 -17.83
N GLY A 150 -9.09 11.82 -17.48
CA GLY A 150 -8.64 13.01 -16.75
C GLY A 150 -8.97 13.02 -15.25
N GLN A 151 -9.38 11.88 -14.69
CA GLN A 151 -9.57 11.69 -13.24
C GLN A 151 -8.57 10.67 -12.70
N PRO A 152 -7.82 10.99 -11.63
CA PRO A 152 -7.01 10.02 -10.92
C PRO A 152 -7.85 8.82 -10.46
N THR A 153 -7.42 7.63 -10.84
CA THR A 153 -8.09 6.38 -10.50
C THR A 153 -7.06 5.40 -9.96
N LEU A 154 -7.34 4.88 -8.76
CA LEU A 154 -6.53 3.84 -8.15
C LEU A 154 -6.68 2.52 -8.91
N LEU A 155 -5.59 1.94 -9.38
CA LEU A 155 -5.59 0.68 -10.15
C LEU A 155 -5.22 -0.53 -9.28
N ALA A 156 -4.17 -0.42 -8.48
CA ALA A 156 -3.69 -1.50 -7.62
C ALA A 156 -3.04 -0.96 -6.35
N GLN A 157 -3.02 -1.77 -5.30
CA GLN A 157 -2.46 -1.42 -3.99
C GLN A 157 -1.59 -2.53 -3.41
N GLY A 158 -0.59 -2.11 -2.64
CA GLY A 158 0.26 -2.98 -1.84
C GLY A 158 -0.02 -2.76 -0.36
N PHE A 159 -0.25 -3.83 0.40
CA PHE A 159 -0.40 -3.77 1.84
C PHE A 159 -0.07 -5.09 2.52
N VAL A 160 0.26 -4.98 3.80
CA VAL A 160 0.49 -6.09 4.71
C VAL A 160 -0.45 -5.90 5.88
N ALA A 161 -1.51 -6.73 5.97
CA ALA A 161 -2.43 -6.64 7.09
C ALA A 161 -1.68 -6.93 8.41
N GLY A 162 -1.92 -6.09 9.43
CA GLY A 162 -1.31 -6.24 10.76
C GLY A 162 -1.71 -7.57 11.41
N ASN A 163 -2.97 -7.97 11.23
CA ASN A 163 -3.52 -9.27 11.64
C ASN A 163 -4.20 -9.96 10.45
N GLY A 164 -4.21 -11.30 10.43
CA GLY A 164 -5.04 -12.07 9.48
C GLY A 164 -4.42 -12.42 8.13
N GLY A 165 -3.11 -12.25 7.98
CA GLY A 165 -2.35 -12.84 6.86
C GLY A 165 -2.67 -12.31 5.46
N ALA A 166 -3.65 -11.42 5.28
CA ALA A 166 -3.89 -10.79 3.98
C ALA A 166 -2.68 -9.96 3.56
N ARG A 167 -2.23 -10.18 2.33
CA ARG A 167 -1.13 -9.47 1.69
C ARG A 167 -1.57 -9.05 0.30
N SER A 168 -1.15 -7.87 -0.11
CA SER A 168 -1.28 -7.42 -1.47
C SER A 168 0.02 -6.78 -1.92
N SER A 169 0.35 -6.98 -3.19
CA SER A 169 1.44 -6.28 -3.87
C SER A 169 1.07 -6.14 -5.34
N PHE A 170 1.85 -5.38 -6.08
CA PHE A 170 1.73 -5.37 -7.53
C PHE A 170 3.09 -5.19 -8.18
N ASN A 171 3.23 -5.71 -9.40
CA ASN A 171 4.39 -5.50 -10.25
C ASN A 171 3.99 -4.65 -11.45
N LEU A 172 4.88 -3.74 -11.83
CA LEU A 172 4.74 -2.86 -12.99
C LEU A 172 5.67 -3.38 -14.09
N TYR A 173 5.22 -3.37 -15.35
CA TYR A 173 6.01 -3.85 -16.48
C TYR A 173 6.16 -2.79 -17.56
N LYS A 174 7.29 -2.87 -18.27
CA LYS A 174 7.67 -1.94 -19.35
C LYS A 174 6.71 -1.90 -20.55
N ASP A 175 5.78 -2.85 -20.63
CA ASP A 175 4.74 -2.90 -21.66
C ASP A 175 3.42 -2.23 -21.22
N GLY A 176 3.42 -1.52 -20.09
CA GLY A 176 2.24 -0.83 -19.55
C GLY A 176 1.27 -1.75 -18.82
N THR A 177 1.65 -3.00 -18.57
CA THR A 177 0.83 -3.91 -17.75
C THR A 177 1.13 -3.77 -16.26
N VAL A 178 0.10 -4.02 -15.46
CA VAL A 178 0.15 -3.99 -14.00
C VAL A 178 -0.42 -5.31 -13.48
N LEU A 179 0.40 -6.10 -12.80
CA LEU A 179 -0.04 -7.33 -12.15
C LEU A 179 -0.30 -7.07 -10.68
N SER A 180 -1.57 -6.99 -10.30
CA SER A 180 -1.99 -6.93 -8.88
C SER A 180 -2.12 -8.34 -8.33
N ILE A 181 -1.64 -8.55 -7.10
CA ILE A 181 -1.54 -9.87 -6.49
C ILE A 181 -1.97 -9.76 -5.03
N GLY A 182 -3.05 -10.45 -4.67
CA GLY A 182 -3.52 -10.60 -3.28
C GLY A 182 -3.41 -12.04 -2.82
N TRP A 183 -2.87 -12.29 -1.62
CA TRP A 183 -2.73 -13.65 -1.08
C TRP A 183 -2.85 -13.72 0.44
N SER A 184 -3.14 -14.93 0.95
CA SER A 184 -3.06 -15.26 2.36
C SER A 184 -1.64 -15.71 2.72
N SER A 185 -1.00 -15.07 3.69
CA SER A 185 0.34 -15.44 4.16
C SER A 185 0.38 -16.81 4.82
N GLY A 186 -0.76 -17.31 5.30
CA GLY A 186 -0.86 -18.61 5.98
C GLY A 186 -0.94 -19.80 5.04
N THR A 187 -1.57 -19.63 3.87
CA THR A 187 -1.72 -20.71 2.89
C THR A 187 -0.91 -20.48 1.62
N GLY A 188 -0.58 -19.23 1.31
CA GLY A 188 -0.02 -18.81 0.03
C GLY A 188 -1.08 -18.68 -1.07
N ASP A 189 -2.31 -19.14 -0.85
CA ASP A 189 -3.36 -19.06 -1.86
C ASP A 189 -3.77 -17.60 -2.08
N GLY A 190 -3.93 -17.23 -3.34
CA GLY A 190 -4.17 -15.87 -3.75
C GLY A 190 -4.78 -15.77 -5.14
N ILE A 191 -5.09 -14.54 -5.52
CA ILE A 191 -5.61 -14.16 -6.81
C ILE A 191 -4.70 -13.11 -7.43
N GLY A 192 -4.37 -13.30 -8.70
CA GLY A 192 -3.66 -12.32 -9.50
C GLY A 192 -4.55 -11.73 -10.58
N LEU A 193 -4.42 -10.43 -10.81
CA LEU A 193 -5.19 -9.65 -11.77
C LEU A 193 -4.20 -8.89 -12.65
N LEU A 194 -4.16 -9.22 -13.94
CA LEU A 194 -3.31 -8.53 -14.91
C LEU A 194 -4.12 -7.47 -15.65
N TYR A 195 -3.70 -6.22 -15.52
CA TYR A 195 -4.29 -5.07 -16.20
C TYR A 195 -3.36 -4.54 -17.29
N GLN A 196 -3.94 -3.99 -18.35
CA GLN A 196 -3.27 -3.15 -19.34
C GLN A 196 -3.71 -1.71 -19.15
N LEU A 197 -2.76 -0.80 -18.92
CA LEU A 197 -3.04 0.63 -18.96
C LEU A 197 -3.44 1.06 -20.38
N SER A 198 -4.41 1.97 -20.46
CA SER A 198 -4.89 2.50 -21.72
C SER A 198 -3.96 3.59 -22.23
N LYS A 199 -3.36 3.39 -23.41
CA LYS A 199 -2.53 4.40 -24.08
C LYS A 199 -3.25 5.71 -24.39
N ASP A 200 -4.58 5.67 -24.52
CA ASP A 200 -5.39 6.83 -24.85
C ASP A 200 -6.03 7.49 -23.60
N GLY A 201 -5.56 7.17 -22.39
CA GLY A 201 -6.11 7.73 -21.13
C GLY A 201 -7.52 7.24 -20.77
N GLY A 202 -7.97 6.13 -21.38
CA GLY A 202 -9.19 5.43 -21.06
C GLY A 202 -9.07 4.50 -19.85
N GLU A 203 -10.08 3.67 -19.63
CA GLU A 203 -10.07 2.68 -18.54
C GLU A 203 -9.02 1.59 -18.76
N ALA A 204 -8.24 1.30 -17.72
CA ALA A 204 -7.34 0.15 -17.72
C ALA A 204 -8.14 -1.15 -17.92
N GLN A 205 -7.69 -1.99 -18.85
CA GLN A 205 -8.39 -3.20 -19.23
C GLN A 205 -7.87 -4.39 -18.41
N LYS A 206 -8.76 -5.14 -17.75
CA LYS A 206 -8.38 -6.42 -17.15
C LYS A 206 -8.18 -7.46 -18.25
N ILE A 207 -6.95 -7.93 -18.42
CA ILE A 207 -6.59 -8.92 -19.44
C ILE A 207 -6.80 -10.33 -18.91
N GLU A 208 -6.43 -10.56 -17.66
CA GLU A 208 -6.39 -11.90 -17.06
C GLU A 208 -6.67 -11.84 -15.57
N GLU A 209 -7.31 -12.89 -15.06
CA GLU A 209 -7.59 -13.14 -13.66
C GLU A 209 -7.36 -14.62 -13.39
N GLN A 210 -6.54 -14.93 -12.39
CA GLN A 210 -6.20 -16.32 -12.09
C GLN A 210 -5.90 -16.53 -10.61
N ASP A 211 -6.44 -17.62 -10.08
CA ASP A 211 -6.05 -18.17 -8.79
C ASP A 211 -4.66 -18.78 -8.88
N PHE A 212 -3.84 -18.50 -7.88
CA PHE A 212 -2.48 -19.03 -7.82
C PHE A 212 -2.10 -19.27 -6.36
N ARG A 213 -0.97 -19.94 -6.15
CA ARG A 213 -0.40 -20.13 -4.82
C ARG A 213 1.02 -19.60 -4.80
N VAL A 214 1.29 -18.66 -3.90
CA VAL A 214 2.64 -18.15 -3.61
C VAL A 214 3.44 -19.28 -2.96
N VAL A 215 4.13 -20.11 -3.75
CA VAL A 215 5.01 -21.19 -3.27
C VAL A 215 6.42 -21.01 -3.82
N GLY A 216 7.15 -19.99 -3.37
CA GLY A 216 8.54 -19.74 -3.79
C GLY A 216 8.76 -19.49 -5.30
N SER A 217 7.74 -19.61 -6.14
CA SER A 217 7.73 -19.26 -7.55
C SER A 217 7.32 -17.81 -7.73
N ASP A 218 7.97 -17.10 -8.66
CA ASP A 218 7.58 -15.75 -9.05
C ASP A 218 6.14 -15.80 -9.60
N ALA A 219 5.20 -15.22 -8.86
CA ALA A 219 3.80 -15.14 -9.27
C ALA A 219 3.65 -14.48 -10.66
N SER A 220 4.61 -13.65 -11.06
CA SER A 220 4.68 -13.06 -12.40
C SER A 220 4.72 -14.11 -13.51
N ALA A 221 5.45 -15.22 -13.31
CA ALA A 221 5.63 -16.25 -14.33
C ALA A 221 4.31 -16.96 -14.70
N VAL A 222 3.39 -17.05 -13.74
CA VAL A 222 2.04 -17.61 -13.95
C VAL A 222 1.25 -16.79 -14.99
N PHE A 223 1.47 -15.47 -15.02
CA PHE A 223 0.85 -14.54 -15.96
C PHE A 223 1.71 -14.30 -17.23
N GLY A 224 2.65 -15.19 -17.52
CA GLY A 224 3.57 -15.05 -18.65
C GLY A 224 4.52 -13.84 -18.54
N LYS A 225 4.70 -13.28 -17.34
CA LYS A 225 5.57 -12.14 -17.08
C LYS A 225 6.91 -12.57 -16.52
N SER A 226 7.96 -11.87 -16.95
CA SER A 226 9.34 -12.15 -16.55
C SER A 226 9.94 -10.96 -15.80
N SER A 227 10.87 -11.24 -14.87
CA SER A 227 11.46 -10.24 -13.98
C SER A 227 12.26 -9.14 -14.70
N ASP A 228 12.86 -9.46 -15.84
CA ASP A 228 13.60 -8.51 -16.70
C ASP A 228 12.70 -7.45 -17.38
N LEU A 229 11.40 -7.74 -17.47
CA LEU A 229 10.39 -6.79 -17.97
C LEU A 229 9.80 -5.91 -16.87
N LYS A 230 10.11 -6.18 -15.59
CA LYS A 230 9.64 -5.33 -14.49
C LYS A 230 10.29 -3.95 -14.58
N ILE A 231 9.52 -2.93 -14.24
CA ILE A 231 10.04 -1.60 -13.98
C ILE A 231 10.83 -1.67 -12.67
N ASP A 232 12.04 -1.11 -12.70
CA ASP A 232 12.91 -0.99 -11.53
C ASP A 232 12.43 0.17 -10.66
N VAL A 233 11.67 -0.15 -9.61
CA VAL A 233 11.10 0.84 -8.69
C VAL A 233 12.15 1.52 -7.81
N ASP A 234 13.33 0.91 -7.65
CA ASP A 234 14.44 1.49 -6.90
C ASP A 234 15.11 2.64 -7.68
N SER A 235 14.94 2.66 -9.01
CA SER A 235 15.47 3.70 -9.91
C SER A 235 14.60 4.96 -10.00
N LEU A 236 13.41 4.98 -9.40
CA LEU A 236 12.46 6.08 -9.51
C LEU A 236 12.85 7.28 -8.65
N GLU A 237 12.48 8.49 -9.12
CA GLU A 237 12.68 9.73 -8.38
C GLU A 237 11.61 9.92 -7.29
N TRP A 238 11.80 9.24 -6.16
CA TRP A 238 10.89 9.31 -5.01
C TRP A 238 10.95 10.66 -4.28
N GLN A 239 9.79 11.25 -4.05
CA GLN A 239 9.60 12.53 -3.40
C GLN A 239 8.78 12.39 -2.11
N MET A 240 9.02 13.27 -1.14
CA MET A 240 8.17 13.38 0.05
C MET A 240 6.87 14.07 -0.32
N PHE A 241 5.77 13.64 0.29
CA PHE A 241 4.55 14.46 0.33
C PHE A 241 4.87 15.78 1.06
N ASP A 242 4.40 16.91 0.52
CA ASP A 242 4.61 18.21 1.15
C ASP A 242 4.00 18.18 2.56
N GLN A 243 4.83 18.45 3.57
CA GLN A 243 4.36 18.58 4.94
C GLN A 243 3.92 20.03 5.14
N LEU A 244 2.63 20.28 5.33
CA LEU A 244 2.20 21.58 5.86
C LEU A 244 2.65 21.69 7.32
N GLU A 245 3.24 22.85 7.63
CA GLU A 245 3.50 23.30 9.00
C GLU A 245 2.16 23.34 9.77
N THR A 246 2.18 22.78 10.97
CA THR A 246 1.05 22.62 11.88
C THR A 246 0.50 23.96 12.39
N PRO A 247 -0.82 24.18 12.41
CA PRO A 247 -1.45 25.05 13.39
C PRO A 247 -1.53 24.34 14.75
N SER A 248 -1.14 25.07 15.79
CA SER A 248 -1.15 24.71 17.20
C SER A 248 -2.56 24.77 17.83
N GLU A 249 -2.88 23.72 18.59
CA GLU A 249 -3.68 23.63 19.83
C GLU A 249 -5.23 23.74 19.86
N ALA A 250 -5.79 22.90 20.77
CA ALA A 250 -7.07 22.95 21.49
C ALA A 250 -8.33 22.52 20.68
N GLU A 251 -9.18 21.57 21.09
CA GLU A 251 -9.77 21.31 22.41
C GLU A 251 -10.48 19.92 22.54
N LYS A 252 -10.57 19.45 23.79
CA LYS A 252 -11.64 18.67 24.46
C LYS A 252 -11.93 17.20 24.09
N SER A 253 -11.56 16.37 25.06
CA SER A 253 -12.20 15.11 25.41
C SER A 253 -13.70 15.28 25.71
N SER A 254 -14.53 14.38 25.17
CA SER A 254 -15.88 14.14 25.68
C SER A 254 -15.98 12.71 26.19
N SER A 255 -16.27 12.55 27.48
CA SER A 255 -16.72 11.31 28.09
C SER A 255 -18.09 10.88 27.53
N ALA A 256 -18.29 9.59 27.24
CA ALA A 256 -19.60 9.03 26.88
C ALA A 256 -19.94 7.81 27.74
N GLN A 257 -21.20 7.75 28.18
CA GLN A 257 -21.82 6.65 28.93
C GLN A 257 -21.72 5.27 28.23
N GLY A 258 -21.63 4.20 29.03
CA GLY A 258 -21.40 2.82 28.59
C GLY A 258 -22.52 2.22 27.73
N ILE A 259 -22.11 1.36 26.80
CA ILE A 259 -22.93 0.75 25.72
C ILE A 259 -23.26 -0.73 26.04
N LEU A 260 -22.60 -1.34 27.02
CA LEU A 260 -22.86 -2.73 27.42
C LEU A 260 -24.17 -2.87 28.22
N PRO A 261 -25.01 -3.88 27.90
CA PRO A 261 -26.09 -4.30 28.80
C PRO A 261 -25.52 -4.63 30.20
N GLU A 262 -26.25 -4.29 31.27
CA GLU A 262 -25.82 -4.52 32.66
C GLU A 262 -25.44 -5.98 32.93
N GLU A 263 -26.13 -6.88 32.24
CA GLU A 263 -26.00 -8.35 32.27
C GLU A 263 -24.66 -8.85 31.70
N LEU A 264 -23.99 -8.01 30.89
CA LEU A 264 -22.69 -8.26 30.28
C LEU A 264 -21.59 -7.39 30.87
N SER A 265 -21.81 -6.78 32.04
CA SER A 265 -20.79 -6.04 32.77
C SER A 265 -19.50 -6.86 33.03
N ASN A 266 -19.61 -8.20 33.13
CA ASN A 266 -18.45 -9.08 33.29
C ASN A 266 -17.60 -9.22 32.01
N LEU A 267 -18.14 -8.87 30.83
CA LEU A 267 -17.38 -8.85 29.58
C LEU A 267 -16.24 -7.82 29.63
N ALA A 268 -16.47 -6.69 30.30
CA ALA A 268 -15.46 -5.66 30.45
C ALA A 268 -14.30 -6.16 31.34
N GLY A 269 -13.07 -5.92 30.88
CA GLY A 269 -11.85 -6.36 31.54
C GLY A 269 -10.82 -6.89 30.56
N THR A 270 -9.71 -7.40 31.11
CA THR A 270 -8.64 -8.01 30.34
C THR A 270 -8.76 -9.53 30.38
N TRP A 271 -8.77 -10.12 29.20
CA TRP A 271 -8.84 -11.53 28.90
C TRP A 271 -7.50 -11.97 28.30
N THR A 272 -6.99 -13.12 28.71
CA THR A 272 -5.71 -13.64 28.23
C THR A 272 -5.84 -15.08 27.77
N GLY A 273 -5.03 -15.47 26.79
CA GLY A 273 -5.02 -16.83 26.30
C GLY A 273 -3.84 -17.08 25.40
N GLN A 274 -3.80 -18.26 24.80
CA GLN A 274 -2.78 -18.63 23.84
C GLN A 274 -3.43 -19.32 22.65
N VAL A 275 -2.84 -19.13 21.49
CA VAL A 275 -3.17 -19.90 20.30
C VAL A 275 -1.90 -20.53 19.76
N SER A 276 -1.92 -21.84 19.59
CA SER A 276 -0.82 -22.59 18.99
C SER A 276 -1.16 -22.91 17.55
N ARG A 277 -0.28 -22.54 16.61
CA ARG A 277 -0.40 -22.88 15.20
C ARG A 277 0.93 -23.46 14.73
N ALA A 278 0.90 -24.73 14.32
CA ALA A 278 2.11 -25.50 14.01
C ALA A 278 3.11 -25.47 15.19
N SER A 279 4.33 -24.96 14.98
CA SER A 279 5.40 -24.89 15.99
C SER A 279 5.45 -23.57 16.78
N GLU A 280 4.50 -22.65 16.55
CA GLU A 280 4.50 -21.33 17.18
C GLU A 280 3.28 -21.17 18.10
N THR A 281 3.54 -20.67 19.30
CA THR A 281 2.50 -20.28 20.26
C THR A 281 2.48 -18.77 20.37
N ALA A 282 1.32 -18.17 20.11
CA ALA A 282 1.10 -16.74 20.29
C ALA A 282 0.32 -16.48 21.59
N SER A 283 0.82 -15.57 22.41
CA SER A 283 0.09 -15.04 23.56
C SER A 283 -0.90 -13.98 23.10
N ILE A 284 -2.13 -14.07 23.59
CA ILE A 284 -3.20 -13.12 23.32
C ILE A 284 -3.57 -12.41 24.61
N LYS A 285 -3.69 -11.09 24.55
CA LYS A 285 -4.27 -10.24 25.59
C LYS A 285 -5.32 -9.33 24.97
N MET A 286 -6.58 -9.58 25.27
CA MET A 286 -7.72 -8.77 24.82
C MET A 286 -8.27 -7.97 25.99
N THR A 287 -8.39 -6.66 25.85
CA THR A 287 -9.04 -5.77 26.82
C THR A 287 -10.32 -5.22 26.22
N ILE A 288 -11.45 -5.44 26.88
CA ILE A 288 -12.76 -4.92 26.50
C ILE A 288 -13.17 -3.85 27.52
N SER A 289 -13.53 -2.67 27.06
CA SER A 289 -14.02 -1.58 27.91
C SER A 289 -15.56 -1.56 27.96
N PRO A 290 -16.16 -0.92 28.98
CA PRO A 290 -17.62 -0.78 29.09
C PRO A 290 -18.31 -0.01 27.95
N ASP A 291 -17.58 0.81 27.21
CA ASP A 291 -18.07 1.60 26.07
C ASP A 291 -17.87 0.91 24.72
N GLY A 292 -17.50 -0.39 24.75
CA GLY A 292 -17.41 -1.25 23.58
C GLY A 292 -16.08 -1.19 22.82
N GLN A 293 -15.08 -0.48 23.35
CA GLN A 293 -13.72 -0.50 22.79
C GLN A 293 -13.05 -1.83 23.14
N VAL A 294 -12.41 -2.43 22.14
CA VAL A 294 -11.65 -3.67 22.27
C VAL A 294 -10.23 -3.41 21.81
N THR A 295 -9.25 -3.83 22.61
CA THR A 295 -7.84 -3.83 22.24
C THR A 295 -7.31 -5.24 22.38
N SER A 296 -6.74 -5.79 21.32
CA SER A 296 -6.17 -7.13 21.31
C SER A 296 -4.70 -7.08 20.93
N ASP A 297 -3.85 -7.51 21.85
CA ASP A 297 -2.42 -7.74 21.65
C ASP A 297 -2.19 -9.23 21.33
N VAL A 298 -1.49 -9.50 20.23
CA VAL A 298 -1.04 -10.83 19.85
C VAL A 298 0.48 -10.77 19.66
N ASN A 299 1.25 -11.40 20.56
CA ASN A 299 2.72 -11.36 20.55
C ASN A 299 3.33 -9.94 20.42
N GLY A 300 2.73 -8.94 21.08
CA GLY A 300 3.21 -7.55 21.02
C GLY A 300 2.68 -6.74 19.83
N TYR A 301 1.87 -7.32 18.96
CA TYR A 301 1.14 -6.61 17.91
C TYR A 301 -0.26 -6.28 18.40
N SER A 302 -0.53 -4.99 18.60
CA SER A 302 -1.82 -4.51 19.08
C SER A 302 -2.74 -4.10 17.94
N SER A 303 -3.99 -4.51 18.05
CA SER A 303 -5.11 -4.12 17.18
C SER A 303 -6.22 -3.57 18.06
N SER A 304 -7.05 -2.67 17.52
CA SER A 304 -8.20 -2.16 18.25
C SER A 304 -9.42 -2.05 17.36
N SER A 305 -10.59 -2.35 17.94
CA SER A 305 -11.91 -2.33 17.31
C SER A 305 -12.90 -1.71 18.28
N ARG A 306 -14.10 -1.40 17.79
CA ARG A 306 -15.22 -1.00 18.63
C ARG A 306 -16.50 -1.69 18.16
N PHE A 307 -17.31 -2.14 19.11
CA PHE A 307 -18.69 -2.52 18.85
C PHE A 307 -19.65 -1.50 19.47
N GLU A 308 -20.78 -1.29 18.81
CA GLU A 308 -21.86 -0.39 19.21
C GLU A 308 -22.93 -1.10 20.05
N GLY A 309 -22.81 -2.41 20.18
CA GLY A 309 -23.71 -3.24 20.98
C GLY A 309 -23.39 -4.70 20.79
N VAL A 310 -24.22 -5.53 21.40
CA VAL A 310 -24.16 -6.99 21.28
C VAL A 310 -25.59 -7.52 21.21
N GLU A 311 -25.79 -8.54 20.39
CA GLU A 311 -27.08 -9.22 20.25
C GLU A 311 -26.93 -10.69 20.60
N GLU A 312 -27.82 -11.22 21.44
CA GLU A 312 -27.84 -12.64 21.76
C GLU A 312 -28.36 -13.45 20.56
N VAL A 313 -27.57 -14.42 20.12
CA VAL A 313 -27.88 -15.30 18.98
C VAL A 313 -28.01 -16.78 19.38
N GLY A 314 -27.80 -17.08 20.66
CA GLY A 314 -27.95 -18.40 21.26
C GLY A 314 -27.53 -18.39 22.73
N PRO A 315 -27.65 -19.53 23.45
CA PRO A 315 -27.35 -19.59 24.88
C PRO A 315 -25.93 -19.10 25.18
N ASN A 316 -25.81 -18.03 25.97
CA ASN A 316 -24.54 -17.37 26.32
C ASN A 316 -23.70 -16.95 25.09
N THR A 317 -24.32 -16.83 23.91
CA THR A 317 -23.66 -16.62 22.63
C THR A 317 -24.16 -15.32 22.02
N TYR A 318 -23.23 -14.42 21.75
CA TYR A 318 -23.53 -13.05 21.34
C TYR A 318 -22.77 -12.69 20.07
N ARG A 319 -23.42 -11.96 19.16
CA ARG A 319 -22.75 -11.29 18.05
C ARG A 319 -22.45 -9.83 18.41
N TYR A 320 -21.34 -9.30 17.92
CA TYR A 320 -21.05 -7.88 18.01
C TYR A 320 -21.93 -7.11 17.00
N VAL A 321 -22.53 -6.01 17.44
CA VAL A 321 -23.15 -5.03 16.55
C VAL A 321 -22.08 -3.99 16.23
N THR A 322 -21.72 -3.85 14.96
CA THR A 322 -20.72 -2.90 14.50
C THR A 322 -21.30 -2.00 13.41
N SER A 323 -20.73 -0.81 13.22
CA SER A 323 -21.14 0.05 12.11
C SER A 323 -20.81 -0.65 10.78
N PRO A 324 -21.60 -0.44 9.70
CA PRO A 324 -21.26 -0.95 8.38
C PRO A 324 -19.85 -0.53 7.96
N GLY A 325 -18.97 -1.49 7.67
CA GLY A 325 -17.57 -1.23 7.31
C GLY A 325 -16.58 -1.15 8.48
N SER A 326 -17.02 -1.36 9.74
CA SER A 326 -16.13 -1.44 10.90
C SER A 326 -15.19 -2.65 10.86
N TYR A 327 -13.92 -2.42 11.23
CA TYR A 327 -12.90 -3.47 11.33
C TYR A 327 -13.07 -4.31 12.59
N SER A 328 -13.05 -5.64 12.43
CA SER A 328 -13.26 -6.64 13.48
C SER A 328 -11.96 -7.29 13.97
N SER A 329 -10.79 -6.81 13.53
CA SER A 329 -9.49 -7.46 13.79
C SER A 329 -9.17 -7.62 15.28
N ALA A 330 -9.58 -6.68 16.14
CA ALA A 330 -9.43 -6.82 17.58
C ALA A 330 -10.53 -7.68 18.22
N LEU A 331 -11.68 -7.86 17.57
CA LEU A 331 -12.76 -8.74 18.00
C LEU A 331 -12.41 -10.22 17.74
N THR A 332 -11.53 -10.48 16.78
CA THR A 332 -11.07 -11.83 16.40
C THR A 332 -9.55 -11.98 16.43
N PRO A 333 -8.90 -11.85 17.60
CA PRO A 333 -7.45 -11.91 17.69
C PRO A 333 -6.91 -13.24 17.16
N SER A 334 -5.92 -13.16 16.27
CA SER A 334 -5.23 -14.31 15.65
C SER A 334 -6.09 -15.20 14.72
N LEU A 335 -7.37 -14.90 14.53
CA LEU A 335 -8.24 -15.60 13.60
C LEU A 335 -8.28 -14.83 12.27
N GLY A 336 -7.51 -15.31 11.29
CA GLY A 336 -7.53 -14.75 9.94
C GLY A 336 -8.76 -15.23 9.17
N VAL A 337 -9.49 -14.28 8.58
CA VAL A 337 -10.66 -14.54 7.75
C VAL A 337 -10.48 -13.88 6.38
N GLY A 338 -10.93 -14.55 5.33
CA GLY A 338 -10.80 -14.06 3.96
C GLY A 338 -11.26 -15.10 2.95
N GLY A 339 -11.81 -14.63 1.83
CA GLY A 339 -12.32 -15.46 0.75
C GLY A 339 -13.17 -14.63 -0.21
N VAL A 340 -13.21 -15.02 -1.48
CA VAL A 340 -14.06 -14.37 -2.48
C VAL A 340 -15.48 -14.91 -2.35
N GLY A 341 -16.48 -14.02 -2.37
CA GLY A 341 -17.90 -14.40 -2.33
C GLY A 341 -18.43 -14.81 -0.96
N VAL A 342 -17.65 -14.63 0.11
CA VAL A 342 -18.06 -14.87 1.50
C VAL A 342 -18.10 -13.58 2.30
N LYS A 343 -18.88 -13.60 3.38
CA LYS A 343 -18.97 -12.53 4.38
C LYS A 343 -18.84 -13.14 5.77
N TYR A 344 -18.44 -12.29 6.72
CA TYR A 344 -18.16 -12.70 8.09
C TYR A 344 -18.99 -11.90 9.08
N ASP A 345 -19.40 -12.57 10.15
CA ASP A 345 -19.91 -11.93 11.36
C ASP A 345 -19.10 -12.45 12.56
N TYR A 346 -19.08 -11.67 13.63
CA TYR A 346 -18.14 -11.85 14.73
C TYR A 346 -18.85 -11.78 16.06
N GLY A 347 -18.39 -12.59 17.00
CA GLY A 347 -19.01 -12.64 18.31
C GLY A 347 -18.22 -13.43 19.30
N PHE A 348 -18.89 -13.79 20.38
CA PHE A 348 -18.27 -14.53 21.46
C PHE A 348 -19.31 -15.38 22.20
N LYS A 349 -18.80 -16.40 22.88
CA LYS A 349 -19.51 -17.11 23.92
C LYS A 349 -18.91 -16.74 25.27
N LEU A 350 -19.75 -16.35 26.23
CA LEU A 350 -19.32 -15.93 27.56
C LEU A 350 -19.80 -16.92 28.62
N GLU A 351 -18.87 -17.65 29.24
CA GLU A 351 -19.17 -18.66 30.26
C GLU A 351 -18.34 -18.37 31.51
N GLY A 352 -18.87 -17.52 32.39
CA GLY A 352 -18.16 -17.07 33.59
C GLY A 352 -16.89 -16.28 33.25
N ASN A 353 -15.73 -16.83 33.61
CA ASN A 353 -14.41 -16.25 33.30
C ASN A 353 -13.80 -16.83 32.03
N GLN A 354 -14.60 -17.47 31.16
CA GLN A 354 -14.16 -17.94 29.85
C GLN A 354 -14.86 -17.16 28.74
N LEU A 355 -14.06 -16.61 27.83
CA LEU A 355 -14.50 -15.92 26.63
C LEU A 355 -14.03 -16.71 25.40
N THR A 356 -14.96 -17.34 24.70
CA THR A 356 -14.66 -18.02 23.43
C THR A 356 -14.98 -17.09 22.29
N ILE A 357 -13.99 -16.69 21.51
CA ILE A 357 -14.15 -15.87 20.32
C ILE A 357 -14.72 -16.72 19.18
N LEU A 358 -15.77 -16.21 18.54
CA LEU A 358 -16.52 -16.89 17.48
C LEU A 358 -16.51 -16.10 16.19
N ILE A 359 -16.49 -16.83 15.08
CA ILE A 359 -16.61 -16.29 13.72
C ILE A 359 -17.68 -17.09 13.01
N TRP A 360 -18.60 -16.40 12.36
CA TRP A 360 -19.54 -17.02 11.43
C TRP A 360 -19.18 -16.62 10.01
N GLU A 361 -19.11 -17.62 9.13
CA GLU A 361 -18.89 -17.43 7.70
C GLU A 361 -20.19 -17.77 6.95
N ALA A 362 -20.57 -16.95 5.99
CA ALA A 362 -21.66 -17.23 5.06
C ALA A 362 -21.28 -16.79 3.65
N ARG A 363 -21.93 -17.36 2.64
CA ARG A 363 -21.89 -16.78 1.30
C ARG A 363 -22.51 -15.38 1.31
N SER A 364 -22.03 -14.49 0.44
CA SER A 364 -22.46 -13.08 0.41
C SER A 364 -23.99 -12.92 0.29
N ASP A 365 -24.64 -13.82 -0.45
CA ASP A 365 -26.08 -13.86 -0.72
C ASP A 365 -26.92 -14.67 0.30
N VAL A 366 -26.31 -15.26 1.32
CA VAL A 366 -26.98 -16.12 2.30
C VAL A 366 -26.97 -15.45 3.68
N ALA A 367 -28.03 -15.64 4.48
CA ALA A 367 -28.05 -15.17 5.88
C ALA A 367 -27.08 -16.00 6.75
N PHE A 368 -26.56 -15.42 7.84
CA PHE A 368 -25.73 -16.18 8.78
C PHE A 368 -26.54 -17.25 9.51
N ASP A 369 -25.96 -18.45 9.63
CA ASP A 369 -26.45 -19.50 10.53
C ASP A 369 -25.62 -19.42 11.83
N TYR A 370 -26.14 -18.66 12.81
CA TYR A 370 -25.42 -18.44 14.08
C TYR A 370 -25.24 -19.70 14.93
N THR A 371 -25.92 -20.80 14.59
CA THR A 371 -25.74 -22.10 15.27
C THR A 371 -24.46 -22.84 14.84
N LYS A 372 -23.80 -22.36 13.78
CA LYS A 372 -22.62 -23.00 13.17
C LYS A 372 -21.45 -22.01 13.04
N PRO A 373 -20.78 -21.63 14.14
CA PRO A 373 -19.53 -20.89 14.04
C PRO A 373 -18.45 -21.75 13.36
N MET A 374 -17.43 -21.11 12.82
CA MET A 374 -16.24 -21.77 12.30
C MET A 374 -15.61 -22.67 13.38
N SER A 375 -15.02 -23.78 12.95
CA SER A 375 -14.40 -24.76 13.86
C SER A 375 -13.16 -24.23 14.59
N SER A 376 -12.54 -23.15 14.10
CA SER A 376 -11.44 -22.46 14.77
C SER A 376 -11.97 -21.41 15.74
N SER A 377 -11.67 -21.56 17.02
CA SER A 377 -12.02 -20.60 18.07
C SER A 377 -10.80 -20.27 18.94
N VAL A 378 -10.75 -19.03 19.44
CA VAL A 378 -9.79 -18.62 20.47
C VAL A 378 -10.50 -18.60 21.81
N VAL A 379 -9.93 -19.26 22.82
CA VAL A 379 -10.46 -19.26 24.18
C VAL A 379 -9.56 -18.39 25.04
N LEU A 380 -10.16 -17.38 25.68
CA LEU A 380 -9.50 -16.46 26.59
C LEU A 380 -10.12 -16.60 27.99
N THR A 381 -9.33 -16.30 29.00
CA THR A 381 -9.74 -16.34 30.41
C THR A 381 -9.39 -15.05 31.14
N LYS A 382 -10.23 -14.71 32.11
CA LYS A 382 -10.10 -13.53 32.97
C LYS A 382 -9.63 -13.88 34.38
#